data_AF-A0A820FY21-F1
#
_entry.id   AF-A0A820FY21-F1
#
_cell.length_a   1.000
_cell.length_b   1.000
_cell.length_c   1.000
_cell.angle_alpha   90.00
_cell.angle_beta   90.00
_cell.angle_gamma   90.00
#
_symmetry.space_group_name_H-M   'P 1'
#
loop_
_entity.id
_entity.type
_entity.pdbx_description
1 polymer ?
#
loop_
_entity_poly.entity_id
_entity_poly.type
_entity_poly.pdbx_seq_one_letter_code
_entity_poly.pdbx_strand_id
1 'polypeptide(L)'
;GCYVTKRGQSREACNIHDGKNDTFYIFNHLDFEITYHSGEGESWGEAFGEDGGRIVAAKVQVSSLNSATCTHGAGPVMFHSTVKDIEIPFTYSVKFKKNNDIRWVSRWDYILKSLPQTRIQWFSIFNSLVIVLLLSGMVAMVLLRTLCRDIARYHEHMYTINEDDMQEEFGWKLVHGDVFRPPRYGLLLSVLIGNGIQIAIMSLITLIFACLGFLSPARRGALMTCNYSIVFSCRKTYLIYSGAIICYVLLGTAAGYTSARLYKLFGGEDRKKNVMMTALACPGVIFGIFFILNIILWANGSSAAIPFTTFIALLALWFCVSTPLVFLGAFHGFRSPAPRHPVRVNHIPRQIPEQTMYTKPIPGVLMGGVLPFGCIFIQLFFILNSIW
;
A
#
# COMPACT_ATOMS: atom_id res chain seq x y z
N GLY A 1 -19.99 22.81 -16.86
CA GLY A 1 -20.77 22.84 -18.11
C GLY A 1 -20.51 21.59 -18.92
N CYS A 2 -21.17 21.42 -20.06
CA CYS A 2 -20.98 20.28 -20.95
C CYS A 2 -21.11 20.71 -22.43
N TYR A 3 -20.67 19.85 -23.34
CA TYR A 3 -20.82 20.04 -24.78
C TYR A 3 -21.56 18.85 -25.39
N VAL A 4 -22.60 19.13 -26.16
CA VAL A 4 -23.32 18.14 -26.95
C VAL A 4 -22.79 18.21 -28.37
N THR A 5 -22.19 17.10 -28.83
CA THR A 5 -21.59 17.02 -30.16
C THR A 5 -22.66 17.12 -31.26
N LYS A 6 -22.23 17.39 -32.50
CA LYS A 6 -23.09 17.37 -33.70
C LYS A 6 -23.88 16.07 -33.89
N ARG A 7 -23.41 14.96 -33.31
CA ARG A 7 -24.05 13.64 -33.38
C ARG A 7 -25.02 13.36 -32.21
N GLY A 8 -25.33 14.37 -31.40
CA GLY A 8 -26.21 14.24 -30.23
C GLY A 8 -25.60 13.50 -29.04
N GLN A 9 -24.31 13.15 -29.11
CA GLN A 9 -23.62 12.50 -27.99
C GLN A 9 -23.09 13.56 -27.03
N SER A 10 -23.52 13.50 -25.76
CA SER A 10 -22.95 14.29 -24.68
C SER A 10 -21.64 13.66 -24.22
N ARG A 11 -20.60 14.48 -23.99
CA ARG A 11 -19.42 14.03 -23.24
C ARG A 11 -19.79 13.95 -21.76
N GLU A 12 -19.18 12.98 -21.08
CA GLU A 12 -19.48 12.52 -19.70
C GLU A 12 -19.83 13.67 -18.74
N ALA A 13 -20.88 13.45 -17.93
CA ALA A 13 -21.46 14.34 -16.91
C ALA A 13 -22.59 15.30 -17.32
N CYS A 14 -23.13 15.23 -18.55
CA CYS A 14 -24.28 16.06 -18.91
C CYS A 14 -25.65 15.37 -18.69
N ASN A 15 -26.32 15.70 -17.58
CA ASN A 15 -27.70 15.28 -17.27
C ASN A 15 -28.75 16.21 -17.93
N ILE A 16 -28.68 16.41 -19.24
CA ILE A 16 -29.66 17.22 -19.98
C ILE A 16 -30.51 16.28 -20.83
N HIS A 17 -31.81 16.22 -20.53
CA HIS A 17 -32.73 15.23 -21.12
C HIS A 17 -33.23 15.58 -22.54
N ASP A 18 -32.89 16.75 -23.10
CA ASP A 18 -33.19 17.15 -24.50
C ASP A 18 -32.15 18.15 -25.02
N GLY A 19 -30.93 17.66 -25.27
CA GLY A 19 -29.82 18.49 -25.74
C GLY A 19 -29.92 18.84 -27.24
N LYS A 20 -29.78 20.11 -27.59
CA LYS A 20 -29.63 20.57 -28.98
C LYS A 20 -28.24 20.20 -29.50
N ASN A 21 -28.18 19.79 -30.76
CA ASN A 21 -26.92 19.40 -31.39
C ASN A 21 -25.96 20.60 -31.49
N ASP A 22 -24.67 20.36 -31.26
CA ASP A 22 -23.60 21.33 -31.41
C ASP A 22 -23.70 22.57 -30.49
N THR A 23 -24.19 22.35 -29.27
CA THR A 23 -24.32 23.40 -28.25
C THR A 23 -23.53 23.11 -26.97
N PHE A 24 -22.97 24.19 -26.42
CA PHE A 24 -22.39 24.26 -25.10
C PHE A 24 -23.47 24.61 -24.09
N TYR A 25 -23.48 23.89 -22.98
CA TYR A 25 -24.36 24.11 -21.83
C TYR A 25 -23.52 24.53 -20.64
N ILE A 26 -23.71 25.75 -20.16
CA ILE A 26 -22.95 26.32 -19.06
C ILE A 26 -23.89 26.58 -17.89
N PHE A 27 -23.52 26.06 -16.73
CA PHE A 27 -24.15 26.35 -15.45
C PHE A 27 -23.34 27.48 -14.82
N ASN A 28 -23.96 28.66 -14.69
CA ASN A 28 -23.31 29.88 -14.24
C ASN A 28 -23.54 30.18 -12.75
N HIS A 29 -24.27 29.33 -12.03
CA HIS A 29 -24.49 29.45 -10.59
C HIS A 29 -24.00 28.22 -9.82
N LEU A 30 -23.30 28.45 -8.71
CA LEU A 30 -22.83 27.40 -7.81
C LEU A 30 -23.50 27.58 -6.44
N ASP A 31 -24.32 26.61 -6.06
CA ASP A 31 -24.96 26.55 -4.74
C ASP A 31 -24.10 25.69 -3.79
N PHE A 32 -23.41 26.35 -2.86
CA PHE A 32 -22.62 25.69 -1.82
C PHE A 32 -23.46 25.44 -0.57
N GLU A 33 -23.69 24.18 -0.23
CA GLU A 33 -24.23 23.78 1.08
C GLU A 33 -23.08 23.29 1.97
N ILE A 34 -22.72 24.13 2.94
CA ILE A 34 -21.66 23.84 3.92
C ILE A 34 -22.33 23.35 5.20
N THR A 35 -22.18 22.05 5.48
CA THR A 35 -22.64 21.44 6.72
C THR A 35 -21.54 21.55 7.78
N TYR A 36 -21.87 22.08 8.95
CA TYR A 36 -20.92 22.23 10.06
C TYR A 36 -21.46 21.66 11.37
N HIS A 37 -20.53 21.24 12.22
CA HIS A 37 -20.78 20.78 13.57
C HIS A 37 -20.36 21.88 14.55
N SER A 38 -21.29 22.37 15.39
CA SER A 38 -21.01 23.48 16.30
C SER A 38 -20.03 23.11 17.41
N GLY A 39 -19.96 21.83 17.79
CA GLY A 39 -19.11 21.37 18.89
C GLY A 39 -19.74 21.58 20.27
N GLU A 40 -21.01 21.98 20.30
CA GLU A 40 -21.81 22.14 21.51
C GLU A 40 -21.92 20.79 22.25
N GLY A 41 -21.36 20.72 23.46
CA GLY A 41 -21.25 19.48 24.25
C GLY A 41 -19.98 18.65 24.01
N GLU A 42 -19.04 19.09 23.16
CA GLU A 42 -17.74 18.43 22.96
C GLU A 42 -16.57 19.30 23.44
N SER A 43 -15.54 18.66 24.04
CA SER A 43 -14.39 19.36 24.65
C SER A 43 -13.54 20.19 23.69
N TRP A 44 -13.67 20.00 22.37
CA TRP A 44 -13.00 20.81 21.36
C TRP A 44 -13.87 21.97 20.84
N GLY A 45 -15.16 22.00 21.15
CA GLY A 45 -16.10 23.05 20.75
C GLY A 45 -15.90 24.36 21.50
N GLU A 46 -15.39 24.31 22.72
CA GLU A 46 -15.14 25.49 23.58
C GLU A 46 -14.22 26.54 22.93
N ALA A 47 -13.37 26.13 21.97
CA ALA A 47 -12.43 27.01 21.28
C ALA A 47 -13.07 27.87 20.17
N PHE A 48 -14.29 27.54 19.72
CA PHE A 48 -14.89 28.12 18.52
C PHE A 48 -15.93 29.23 18.80
N GLY A 49 -16.32 29.45 20.07
CA GLY A 49 -17.36 30.42 20.45
C GLY A 49 -18.79 29.99 20.06
N GLU A 50 -19.76 30.90 20.20
CA GLU A 50 -21.20 30.60 19.93
C GLU A 50 -21.51 30.39 18.43
N ASP A 51 -20.75 31.04 17.53
CA ASP A 51 -20.98 31.01 16.08
C ASP A 51 -19.94 30.19 15.28
N GLY A 52 -19.08 29.43 15.97
CA GLY A 52 -18.02 28.67 15.34
C GLY A 52 -18.29 27.17 15.27
N GLY A 53 -17.62 26.49 14.35
CA GLY A 53 -17.74 25.05 14.21
C GLY A 53 -16.81 24.46 13.15
N ARG A 54 -16.77 23.13 13.08
CA ARG A 54 -15.96 22.42 12.10
C ARG A 54 -16.80 22.00 10.89
N ILE A 55 -16.28 22.22 9.69
CA ILE A 55 -16.95 21.86 8.43
C ILE A 55 -16.91 20.35 8.23
N VAL A 56 -18.08 19.72 8.22
CA VAL A 56 -18.23 18.27 8.09
C VAL A 56 -18.41 17.87 6.62
N ALA A 57 -19.17 18.64 5.85
CA ALA A 57 -19.40 18.36 4.44
C ALA A 57 -19.53 19.67 3.65
N ALA A 58 -19.02 19.68 2.43
CA ALA A 58 -19.28 20.72 1.44
C ALA A 58 -19.92 20.04 0.22
N LYS A 59 -21.18 20.37 -0.04
CA LYS A 59 -21.89 19.92 -1.24
C LYS A 59 -22.01 21.10 -2.19
N VAL A 60 -21.68 20.86 -3.44
CA VAL A 60 -21.83 21.85 -4.51
C VAL A 60 -22.92 21.35 -5.43
N GLN A 61 -24.00 22.12 -5.53
CA GLN A 61 -25.02 21.92 -6.56
C GLN A 61 -24.77 22.94 -7.66
N VAL A 62 -24.74 22.47 -8.90
CA VAL A 62 -24.62 23.34 -10.06
C VAL A 62 -26.01 23.71 -10.55
N SER A 63 -26.25 25.00 -10.70
CA SER A 63 -27.52 25.53 -11.21
C SER A 63 -27.27 26.65 -12.21
N SER A 64 -28.32 27.13 -12.85
CA SER A 64 -28.24 28.26 -13.78
C SER A 64 -29.13 29.38 -13.27
N LEU A 65 -28.60 30.59 -13.30
CA LEU A 65 -29.27 31.80 -12.84
C LEU A 65 -29.34 32.78 -14.01
N ASN A 66 -30.53 33.28 -14.30
CA ASN A 66 -30.67 34.36 -15.27
C ASN A 66 -30.20 35.67 -14.65
N SER A 67 -29.15 36.27 -15.23
CA SER A 67 -28.54 37.50 -14.72
C SER A 67 -29.50 38.71 -14.72
N ALA A 68 -30.58 38.67 -15.50
CA ALA A 68 -31.55 39.77 -15.60
C ALA A 68 -32.66 39.70 -14.53
N THR A 69 -33.05 38.50 -14.08
CA THR A 69 -34.20 38.31 -13.17
C THR A 69 -33.82 37.72 -11.82
N CYS A 70 -32.55 37.30 -11.63
CA CYS A 70 -32.08 36.64 -10.40
C CYS A 70 -32.99 35.47 -9.94
N THR A 71 -33.65 34.81 -10.87
CA THR A 71 -34.58 33.70 -10.58
C THR A 71 -33.84 32.38 -10.62
N HIS A 72 -33.83 31.65 -9.49
CA HIS A 72 -33.34 30.27 -9.41
C HIS A 72 -34.18 29.35 -10.30
N GLY A 73 -33.53 28.41 -11.01
CA GLY A 73 -34.20 27.43 -11.86
C GLY A 73 -34.31 27.83 -13.34
N ALA A 74 -33.55 28.82 -13.79
CA ALA A 74 -33.39 29.06 -15.22
C ALA A 74 -32.70 27.84 -15.88
N GLY A 75 -33.03 27.56 -17.14
CA GLY A 75 -32.31 26.55 -17.91
C GLY A 75 -30.82 26.88 -18.04
N PRO A 76 -29.95 25.89 -18.30
CA PRO A 76 -28.53 26.13 -18.55
C PRO A 76 -28.32 27.15 -19.66
N VAL A 77 -27.29 27.99 -19.55
CA VAL A 77 -26.96 28.96 -20.59
C VAL A 77 -26.44 28.20 -21.81
N MET A 78 -27.11 28.38 -22.94
CA MET A 78 -26.86 27.63 -24.18
C MET A 78 -26.13 28.50 -25.19
N PHE A 79 -25.05 27.96 -25.76
CA PHE A 79 -24.31 28.62 -26.84
C PHE A 79 -24.05 27.65 -27.98
N HIS A 80 -24.16 28.12 -29.21
CA HIS A 80 -23.74 27.34 -30.36
C HIS A 80 -22.21 27.41 -30.52
N SER A 81 -21.60 26.35 -31.05
CA SER A 81 -20.15 26.21 -31.26
C SER A 81 -19.47 27.30 -32.11
N THR A 82 -20.25 28.14 -32.78
CA THR A 82 -19.77 29.21 -33.66
C THR A 82 -19.33 30.48 -32.93
N VAL A 83 -19.69 30.64 -31.65
CA VAL A 83 -19.35 31.83 -30.85
C VAL A 83 -17.96 31.63 -30.22
N LYS A 84 -17.03 32.56 -30.47
CA LYS A 84 -15.61 32.42 -30.09
C LYS A 84 -15.21 33.13 -28.80
N ASP A 85 -15.94 34.15 -28.36
CA ASP A 85 -15.67 34.89 -27.13
C ASP A 85 -16.99 35.24 -26.42
N ILE A 86 -17.13 34.82 -25.16
CA ILE A 86 -18.36 35.02 -24.36
C ILE A 86 -17.95 35.38 -22.94
N GLU A 87 -18.44 36.50 -22.44
CA GLU A 87 -18.38 36.85 -21.02
C GLU A 87 -19.59 36.27 -20.31
N ILE A 88 -19.36 35.44 -19.30
CA ILE A 88 -20.42 34.80 -18.51
C ILE A 88 -20.25 35.22 -17.05
N PRO A 89 -21.22 35.94 -16.45
CA PRO A 89 -21.17 36.24 -15.03
C PRO A 89 -21.41 34.95 -14.25
N PHE A 90 -20.40 34.54 -13.47
CA PHE A 90 -20.53 33.45 -12.52
C PHE A 90 -20.99 33.99 -11.17
N THR A 91 -21.96 33.33 -10.58
CA THR A 91 -22.49 33.67 -9.26
C THR A 91 -22.41 32.44 -8.36
N TYR A 92 -22.33 32.67 -7.05
CA TYR A 92 -22.36 31.59 -6.07
C TYR A 92 -23.26 31.96 -4.91
N SER A 93 -23.91 30.98 -4.32
CA SER A 93 -24.63 31.11 -3.06
C SER A 93 -24.00 30.18 -2.02
N VAL A 94 -24.01 30.60 -0.76
CA VAL A 94 -23.48 29.79 0.35
C VAL A 94 -24.56 29.66 1.40
N LYS A 95 -24.94 28.42 1.71
CA LYS A 95 -25.87 28.07 2.78
C LYS A 95 -25.14 27.25 3.83
N PHE A 96 -25.08 27.77 5.04
CA PHE A 96 -24.55 27.06 6.19
C PHE A 96 -25.67 26.27 6.88
N LYS A 97 -25.45 24.98 7.11
CA LYS A 97 -26.40 24.09 7.77
C LYS A 97 -25.75 23.46 9.00
N LYS A 98 -26.28 23.77 10.20
CA LYS A 98 -25.87 23.12 11.45
C LYS A 98 -26.36 21.68 11.44
N ASN A 99 -25.45 20.72 11.65
CA ASN A 99 -25.78 19.31 11.84
C ASN A 99 -24.81 18.67 12.83
N ASN A 100 -25.30 18.42 14.05
CA ASN A 100 -24.52 17.82 15.13
C ASN A 100 -24.66 16.29 15.21
N ASP A 101 -25.48 15.67 14.36
CA ASP A 101 -25.62 14.20 14.31
C ASP A 101 -24.36 13.55 13.70
N ILE A 102 -23.67 14.28 12.81
CA ILE A 102 -22.49 13.79 12.13
C ILE A 102 -21.25 14.12 12.97
N ARG A 103 -20.75 13.11 13.68
CA ARG A 103 -19.47 13.21 14.39
C ARG A 103 -18.35 13.59 13.42
N TRP A 104 -17.40 14.40 13.89
CA TRP A 104 -16.22 14.80 13.11
C TRP A 104 -15.44 13.62 12.48
N VAL A 105 -15.48 12.46 13.14
CA VAL A 105 -14.81 11.22 12.70
C VAL A 105 -15.46 10.61 11.46
N SER A 106 -16.79 10.66 11.34
CA SER A 106 -17.57 10.08 10.23
C SER A 106 -17.78 11.04 9.05
N ARG A 107 -17.11 12.20 9.05
CA ARG A 107 -17.32 13.26 8.04
C ARG A 107 -17.10 12.83 6.59
N TRP A 108 -16.29 11.79 6.36
CA TRP A 108 -16.00 11.28 5.01
C TRP A 108 -16.98 10.21 4.54
N ASP A 109 -17.90 9.75 5.39
CA ASP A 109 -18.80 8.66 5.07
C ASP A 109 -19.73 9.00 3.91
N TYR A 110 -20.10 10.28 3.72
CA TYR A 110 -20.92 10.68 2.58
C TYR A 110 -20.17 10.55 1.26
N ILE A 111 -18.87 10.83 1.23
CA ILE A 111 -18.01 10.68 0.04
C ILE A 111 -17.85 9.20 -0.28
N LEU A 112 -17.58 8.38 0.74
CA LEU A 112 -17.46 6.93 0.62
C LEU A 112 -18.75 6.27 0.13
N LYS A 113 -19.91 6.74 0.59
CA LYS A 113 -21.23 6.27 0.11
C LYS A 113 -21.58 6.77 -1.29
N SER A 114 -21.09 7.94 -1.68
CA SER A 114 -21.37 8.54 -3.00
C SER A 114 -20.51 7.97 -4.14
N LEU A 115 -19.47 7.20 -3.84
CA LEU A 115 -18.69 6.47 -4.84
C LEU A 115 -19.51 5.25 -5.31
N PRO A 116 -19.99 5.19 -6.57
CA PRO A 116 -20.81 4.08 -7.09
C PRO A 116 -20.02 2.77 -7.30
N GLN A 117 -18.89 2.60 -6.62
CA GLN A 117 -17.84 1.62 -6.89
C GLN A 117 -17.95 0.33 -6.07
N THR A 118 -18.95 0.17 -5.19
CA THR A 118 -19.07 -1.05 -4.35
C THR A 118 -19.19 -2.33 -5.18
N ARG A 119 -19.93 -2.28 -6.30
CA ARG A 119 -20.07 -3.43 -7.23
C ARG A 119 -18.73 -3.85 -7.86
N ILE A 120 -17.87 -2.88 -8.12
CA ILE A 120 -16.57 -3.08 -8.78
C ILE A 120 -15.54 -3.69 -7.82
N GLN A 121 -15.57 -3.31 -6.55
CA GLN A 121 -14.68 -3.90 -5.53
C GLN A 121 -15.01 -5.38 -5.27
N TRP A 122 -16.29 -5.75 -5.19
CA TRP A 122 -16.70 -7.15 -5.09
C TRP A 122 -16.32 -7.99 -6.32
N PHE A 123 -16.37 -7.40 -7.52
CA PHE A 123 -15.88 -8.03 -8.75
C PHE A 123 -14.37 -8.32 -8.69
N SER A 124 -13.58 -7.39 -8.15
CA SER A 124 -12.14 -7.58 -7.94
C SER A 124 -11.82 -8.69 -6.92
N ILE A 125 -12.56 -8.73 -5.81
CA ILE A 125 -12.44 -9.81 -4.81
C ILE A 125 -12.75 -11.17 -5.46
N PHE A 126 -13.84 -11.26 -6.21
CA PHE A 126 -14.22 -12.48 -6.91
C PHE A 126 -13.16 -12.91 -7.94
N ASN A 127 -12.66 -11.98 -8.77
CA ASN A 127 -11.60 -12.24 -9.73
C ASN A 127 -10.32 -12.78 -9.06
N SER A 128 -9.90 -12.17 -7.94
CA SER A 128 -8.73 -12.63 -7.20
C SER A 128 -8.93 -14.03 -6.58
N LEU A 129 -10.14 -14.32 -6.08
CA LEU A 129 -10.48 -15.63 -5.51
C LEU A 129 -10.46 -16.73 -6.57
N VAL A 130 -11.00 -16.47 -7.77
CA VAL A 130 -10.96 -17.41 -8.89
C VAL A 130 -9.52 -17.72 -9.30
N ILE A 131 -8.67 -16.70 -9.44
CA ILE A 131 -7.26 -16.89 -9.81
C ILE A 131 -6.52 -17.71 -8.73
N VAL A 132 -6.73 -17.41 -7.45
CA VAL A 132 -6.12 -18.16 -6.34
C VAL A 132 -6.58 -19.63 -6.33
N LEU A 133 -7.87 -19.89 -6.56
CA LEU A 133 -8.39 -21.26 -6.67
C LEU A 133 -7.80 -22.02 -7.86
N LEU A 134 -7.70 -21.37 -9.03
CA LEU A 134 -7.09 -21.99 -10.21
C LEU A 134 -5.60 -22.29 -10.01
N LEU A 135 -4.84 -21.35 -9.45
CA LEU A 135 -3.41 -21.54 -9.17
C LEU A 135 -3.17 -22.62 -8.12
N SER A 136 -3.96 -22.64 -7.04
CA SER A 136 -3.88 -23.69 -6.01
C SER A 136 -4.29 -25.06 -6.56
N GLY A 137 -5.31 -25.12 -7.41
CA GLY A 137 -5.70 -26.33 -8.13
C GLY A 137 -4.60 -26.85 -9.06
N MET A 138 -3.93 -25.97 -9.81
CA MET A 138 -2.79 -26.33 -10.65
C MET A 138 -1.63 -26.88 -9.80
N VAL A 139 -1.27 -26.21 -8.71
CA VAL A 139 -0.22 -26.67 -7.79
C VAL A 139 -0.59 -28.02 -7.16
N ALA A 140 -1.85 -28.19 -6.73
CA ALA A 140 -2.34 -29.44 -6.17
C ALA A 140 -2.30 -30.58 -7.21
N MET A 141 -2.70 -30.33 -8.45
CA MET A 141 -2.63 -31.32 -9.53
C MET A 141 -1.19 -31.73 -9.84
N VAL A 142 -0.27 -30.76 -9.92
CA VAL A 142 1.16 -31.05 -10.09
C VAL A 142 1.68 -31.86 -8.92
N LEU A 143 1.38 -31.47 -7.68
CA LEU A 143 1.84 -32.16 -6.47
C LEU A 143 1.30 -33.59 -6.38
N LEU A 144 -0.01 -33.79 -6.62
CA LEU A 144 -0.63 -35.11 -6.66
C LEU A 144 -0.03 -35.97 -7.78
N ARG A 145 0.15 -35.40 -8.98
CA ARG A 145 0.76 -36.12 -10.11
C ARG A 145 2.19 -36.53 -9.80
N THR A 146 2.99 -35.66 -9.18
CA THR A 146 4.36 -35.98 -8.76
C THR A 146 4.38 -37.02 -7.66
N LEU A 147 3.50 -36.90 -6.65
CA LEU A 147 3.43 -37.83 -5.52
C LEU A 147 2.99 -39.22 -5.96
N CYS A 148 1.92 -39.33 -6.76
CA CYS A 148 1.45 -40.61 -7.29
C CYS A 148 2.51 -41.28 -8.18
N ARG A 149 3.20 -40.50 -9.02
CA ARG A 149 4.30 -41.02 -9.85
C ARG A 149 5.47 -41.51 -9.01
N ASP A 150 5.82 -40.77 -7.95
CA ASP A 150 6.89 -41.16 -7.04
C ASP A 150 6.51 -42.45 -6.29
N ILE A 151 5.30 -42.55 -5.72
CA ILE A 151 4.81 -43.74 -4.99
C ILE A 151 4.76 -44.98 -5.89
N ALA A 152 4.24 -44.87 -7.11
CA ALA A 152 4.17 -45.98 -8.06
C ALA A 152 5.57 -46.51 -8.40
N ARG A 153 6.53 -45.60 -8.56
CA ARG A 153 7.93 -45.94 -8.81
C ARG A 153 8.59 -46.62 -7.61
N TYR A 154 8.32 -46.18 -6.37
CA TYR A 154 8.83 -46.88 -5.17
C TYR A 154 8.34 -48.33 -5.11
N HIS A 155 7.07 -48.59 -5.44
CA HIS A 155 6.53 -49.95 -5.45
C HIS A 155 7.17 -50.84 -6.51
N GLU A 156 7.44 -50.30 -7.69
CA GLU A 156 8.09 -51.03 -8.79
C GLU A 156 9.53 -51.43 -8.43
N HIS A 157 10.31 -50.49 -7.87
CA HIS A 157 11.70 -50.73 -7.48
C HIS A 157 11.85 -51.70 -6.30
N MET A 158 10.87 -51.73 -5.38
CA MET A 158 10.88 -52.65 -4.23
C MET A 158 10.71 -54.13 -4.64
N TYR A 159 10.21 -54.42 -5.84
CA TYR A 159 9.98 -55.78 -6.32
C TYR A 159 11.03 -56.27 -7.34
N THR A 160 11.86 -55.38 -7.91
CA THR A 160 12.64 -55.66 -9.12
C THR A 160 14.16 -55.52 -8.98
N ILE A 161 14.71 -54.91 -7.92
CA ILE A 161 16.14 -54.55 -7.84
C ILE A 161 16.78 -54.97 -6.50
N ASN A 162 18.01 -55.51 -6.53
CA ASN A 162 18.85 -55.84 -5.37
C ASN A 162 19.27 -54.58 -4.58
N GLU A 163 19.56 -54.72 -3.28
CA GLU A 163 19.82 -53.64 -2.30
C GLU A 163 20.89 -52.59 -2.70
N ASP A 164 21.78 -52.90 -3.65
CA ASP A 164 22.92 -52.04 -4.02
C ASP A 164 22.57 -50.88 -5.00
N ASP A 165 21.52 -51.00 -5.79
CA ASP A 165 21.05 -49.94 -6.73
C ASP A 165 20.04 -48.98 -6.06
N MET A 166 19.65 -49.23 -4.82
CA MET A 166 18.76 -48.35 -4.03
C MET A 166 19.43 -47.03 -3.59
N GLN A 167 20.74 -46.87 -3.83
CA GLN A 167 21.55 -45.76 -3.30
C GLN A 167 21.69 -44.52 -4.21
N GLU A 168 21.23 -44.54 -5.46
CA GLU A 168 21.10 -43.31 -6.23
C GLU A 168 19.86 -42.53 -5.75
N GLU A 169 20.01 -41.80 -4.64
CA GLU A 169 18.98 -40.89 -4.11
C GLU A 169 18.40 -40.06 -5.28
N PHE A 170 17.09 -39.87 -5.41
CA PHE A 170 16.50 -39.21 -6.59
C PHE A 170 16.16 -37.73 -6.35
N GLY A 171 16.42 -36.89 -7.36
CA GLY A 171 15.86 -35.54 -7.54
C GLY A 171 15.96 -34.62 -6.32
N TRP A 172 14.86 -34.48 -5.57
CA TRP A 172 14.80 -33.63 -4.38
C TRP A 172 15.57 -34.22 -3.18
N LYS A 173 15.69 -35.56 -3.12
CA LYS A 173 16.50 -36.25 -2.10
C LYS A 173 17.98 -36.00 -2.32
N LEU A 174 18.48 -35.91 -3.56
CA LEU A 174 19.88 -35.52 -3.83
C LEU A 174 20.21 -34.12 -3.29
N VAL A 175 19.21 -33.23 -3.31
CA VAL A 175 19.40 -31.81 -3.01
C VAL A 175 19.23 -31.52 -1.53
N HIS A 176 18.69 -32.45 -0.71
CA HIS A 176 18.40 -32.22 0.71
C HIS A 176 19.63 -31.72 1.50
N GLY A 177 20.81 -32.26 1.21
CA GLY A 177 22.08 -31.85 1.81
C GLY A 177 22.71 -30.59 1.21
N ASP A 178 22.21 -30.11 0.06
CA ASP A 178 22.68 -28.90 -0.62
C ASP A 178 21.80 -27.66 -0.39
N VAL A 179 20.50 -27.84 -0.06
CA VAL A 179 19.56 -26.73 0.21
C VAL A 179 20.05 -25.80 1.34
N PHE A 180 20.67 -26.38 2.36
CA PHE A 180 21.06 -25.68 3.58
C PHE A 180 22.46 -25.06 3.53
N ARG A 181 23.15 -25.16 2.38
CA ARG A 181 24.45 -24.54 2.19
C ARG A 181 24.34 -23.02 2.26
N PRO A 182 25.35 -22.32 2.84
CA PRO A 182 25.38 -20.87 2.79
C PRO A 182 25.35 -20.38 1.33
N PRO A 183 24.44 -19.45 0.99
CA PRO A 183 24.34 -18.92 -0.37
C PRO A 183 25.50 -17.94 -0.66
N ARG A 184 25.84 -17.78 -1.94
CA ARG A 184 26.92 -16.88 -2.41
C ARG A 184 26.79 -15.45 -1.87
N TYR A 185 25.56 -14.95 -1.76
CA TYR A 185 25.24 -13.61 -1.24
C TYR A 185 24.51 -13.68 0.12
N GLY A 186 24.98 -14.53 1.04
CA GLY A 186 24.35 -14.74 2.36
C GLY A 186 24.18 -13.48 3.20
N LEU A 187 25.12 -12.53 3.10
CA LEU A 187 25.02 -11.23 3.77
C LEU A 187 23.84 -10.38 3.25
N LEU A 188 23.68 -10.29 1.93
CA LEU A 188 22.59 -9.51 1.34
C LEU A 188 21.24 -10.18 1.63
N LEU A 189 21.20 -11.51 1.54
CA LEU A 189 19.99 -12.27 1.82
C LEU A 189 19.53 -12.14 3.28
N SER A 190 20.45 -12.19 4.26
CA SER A 190 20.12 -11.98 5.67
C SER A 190 19.60 -10.58 5.96
N VAL A 191 20.18 -9.56 5.31
CA VAL A 191 19.74 -8.16 5.38
C VAL A 191 18.33 -7.99 4.81
N LEU A 192 18.07 -8.53 3.63
CA LEU A 192 16.76 -8.43 2.96
C LEU A 192 15.66 -9.18 3.74
N ILE A 193 15.96 -10.37 4.26
CA ILE A 193 15.00 -11.14 5.06
C ILE A 193 14.69 -10.43 6.38
N GLY A 194 15.70 -9.85 7.05
CA GLY A 194 15.47 -9.10 8.29
C GLY A 194 14.55 -7.90 8.08
N ASN A 195 14.82 -7.09 7.06
CA ASN A 195 13.96 -5.97 6.67
C ASN A 195 12.56 -6.45 6.21
N GLY A 196 12.49 -7.57 5.48
CA GLY A 196 11.23 -8.17 5.04
C GLY A 196 10.35 -8.61 6.20
N ILE A 197 10.92 -9.23 7.24
CA ILE A 197 10.19 -9.64 8.45
C ILE A 197 9.66 -8.42 9.22
N GLN A 198 10.45 -7.34 9.32
CA GLN A 198 10.01 -6.08 9.92
C GLN A 198 8.78 -5.52 9.21
N ILE A 199 8.81 -5.46 7.88
CA ILE A 199 7.69 -4.98 7.05
C ILE A 199 6.50 -5.94 7.18
N ALA A 200 6.72 -7.24 7.15
CA ALA A 200 5.66 -8.24 7.28
C ALA A 200 4.91 -8.12 8.61
N ILE A 201 5.64 -8.06 9.74
CA ILE A 201 5.03 -7.90 11.06
C ILE A 201 4.30 -6.56 11.16
N MET A 202 4.91 -5.47 10.68
CA MET A 202 4.27 -4.15 10.64
C MET A 202 2.98 -4.19 9.83
N SER A 203 2.99 -4.83 8.66
CA SER A 203 1.83 -4.93 7.77
C SER A 203 0.71 -5.75 8.42
N LEU A 204 1.03 -6.85 9.09
CA LEU A 204 0.08 -7.68 9.81
C LEU A 204 -0.56 -6.94 10.99
N ILE A 205 0.26 -6.26 11.81
CA ILE A 205 -0.24 -5.45 12.92
C ILE A 205 -1.16 -4.36 12.40
N THR A 206 -0.74 -3.64 11.34
CA THR A 206 -1.54 -2.59 10.72
C THR A 206 -2.86 -3.13 10.18
N LEU A 207 -2.85 -4.30 9.54
CA LEU A 207 -4.06 -4.96 9.03
C LEU A 207 -5.03 -5.33 10.16
N ILE A 208 -4.53 -5.89 11.27
CA ILE A 208 -5.37 -6.22 12.43
C ILE A 208 -6.04 -4.96 12.99
N PHE A 209 -5.28 -3.87 13.17
CA PHE A 209 -5.85 -2.59 13.60
C PHE A 209 -6.84 -1.98 12.59
N ALA A 210 -6.64 -2.24 11.29
CA ALA A 210 -7.57 -1.82 10.25
C ALA A 210 -8.88 -2.59 10.32
N CYS A 211 -8.81 -3.92 10.45
CA CYS A 211 -9.98 -4.79 10.55
C CYS A 211 -10.81 -4.53 11.81
N LEU A 212 -10.16 -4.13 12.92
CA LEU A 212 -10.84 -3.73 14.16
C LEU A 212 -11.48 -2.33 14.08
N GLY A 213 -11.34 -1.62 12.96
CA GLY A 213 -11.94 -0.30 12.75
C GLY A 213 -11.22 0.87 13.44
N PHE A 214 -10.04 0.62 14.04
CA PHE A 214 -9.23 1.67 14.67
C PHE A 214 -8.56 2.60 13.64
N LEU A 215 -8.40 2.13 12.40
CA LEU A 215 -7.89 2.90 11.27
C LEU A 215 -9.05 3.41 10.40
N SER A 216 -9.58 4.58 10.74
CA SER A 216 -10.56 5.26 9.88
C SER A 216 -9.85 5.91 8.67
N PRO A 217 -10.32 5.70 7.42
CA PRO A 217 -9.79 6.33 6.19
C PRO A 217 -9.78 7.88 6.22
N ALA A 218 -10.56 8.45 7.14
CA ALA A 218 -10.78 9.88 7.37
C ALA A 218 -9.58 10.68 7.90
N ARG A 219 -8.53 9.98 8.34
CA ARG A 219 -7.36 10.60 8.95
C ARG A 219 -6.13 10.21 8.12
N ARG A 220 -5.87 10.94 7.02
CA ARG A 220 -4.64 10.81 6.22
C ARG A 220 -3.36 10.88 7.08
N GLY A 221 -3.46 11.47 8.28
CA GLY A 221 -2.43 11.45 9.32
C GLY A 221 -2.68 10.54 10.54
N ALA A 222 -3.76 9.75 10.68
CA ALA A 222 -3.91 8.85 11.84
C ALA A 222 -3.06 7.59 11.73
N LEU A 223 -2.79 7.06 10.54
CA LEU A 223 -1.67 6.14 10.38
C LEU A 223 -0.36 6.79 10.86
N MET A 224 -0.32 8.13 10.75
CA MET A 224 0.78 8.97 11.21
C MET A 224 0.64 9.52 12.66
N THR A 225 -0.36 9.15 13.46
CA THR A 225 -0.57 9.79 14.78
C THR A 225 -1.23 8.84 15.80
N CYS A 226 -1.96 7.84 15.34
CA CYS A 226 -2.71 6.93 16.19
C CYS A 226 -1.86 5.70 16.54
N ASN A 227 -0.94 5.90 17.49
CA ASN A 227 -0.67 4.87 18.50
C ASN A 227 -0.15 5.56 19.78
N TYR A 228 -0.98 6.41 20.37
CA TYR A 228 -0.82 6.89 21.75
C TYR A 228 -2.15 6.76 22.46
N SER A 229 -2.38 5.60 23.06
CA SER A 229 -3.24 5.47 24.23
C SER A 229 -2.78 4.34 25.16
N ILE A 230 -1.48 4.01 25.22
CA ILE A 230 -0.96 3.07 26.24
C ILE A 230 0.38 3.51 26.88
N VAL A 231 1.15 4.46 26.36
CA VAL A 231 2.45 4.78 26.97
C VAL A 231 2.58 6.29 27.24
N PHE A 232 2.45 6.61 28.53
CA PHE A 232 2.84 7.84 29.21
C PHE A 232 1.98 9.11 29.01
N SER A 233 1.18 9.35 30.03
CA SER A 233 0.77 10.68 30.47
C SER A 233 2.02 11.50 30.84
N CYS A 234 2.52 12.34 29.94
CA CYS A 234 3.34 13.50 30.32
C CYS A 234 3.38 14.57 29.21
N ARG A 235 2.61 15.64 29.46
CA ARG A 235 2.86 17.06 29.18
C ARG A 235 3.27 17.51 27.75
N LYS A 236 2.45 18.44 27.25
CA LYS A 236 2.55 19.26 26.01
C LYS A 236 3.98 19.58 25.53
N THR A 237 4.11 19.46 24.20
CA THR A 237 4.98 20.22 23.27
C THR A 237 5.98 19.33 22.50
N TYR A 238 5.79 19.30 21.17
CA TYR A 238 6.45 18.47 20.13
C TYR A 238 5.83 17.09 19.82
N LEU A 239 4.64 17.18 19.22
CA LEU A 239 4.25 16.56 17.94
C LEU A 239 5.42 15.96 17.13
N ILE A 240 5.81 14.70 17.35
CA ILE A 240 6.76 13.99 16.47
C ILE A 240 6.28 12.52 16.31
N TYR A 241 5.31 12.41 15.39
CA TYR A 241 5.10 11.32 14.41
C TYR A 241 4.75 9.91 14.90
N SER A 242 3.63 9.36 14.41
CA SER A 242 3.80 8.10 13.68
C SER A 242 3.15 6.81 14.19
N GLY A 243 1.84 6.56 14.27
CA GLY A 243 1.36 5.23 14.72
C GLY A 243 2.02 4.02 13.99
N ALA A 244 2.17 4.14 12.67
CA ALA A 244 2.88 3.17 11.82
C ALA A 244 4.42 3.31 11.86
N ILE A 245 4.96 4.54 11.92
CA ILE A 245 6.42 4.76 11.95
C ILE A 245 7.03 4.34 13.28
N ILE A 246 6.37 4.60 14.42
CA ILE A 246 6.78 4.13 15.74
C ILE A 246 6.74 2.60 15.77
N CYS A 247 5.68 1.98 15.25
CA CYS A 247 5.60 0.52 15.14
C CYS A 247 6.74 -0.04 14.28
N TYR A 248 7.02 0.57 13.13
CA TYR A 248 8.15 0.21 12.28
C TYR A 248 9.49 0.35 13.00
N VAL A 249 9.72 1.46 13.71
CA VAL A 249 10.96 1.72 14.46
C VAL A 249 11.16 0.70 15.58
N LEU A 250 10.12 0.39 16.36
CA LEU A 250 10.16 -0.62 17.43
C LEU A 250 10.46 -2.02 16.88
N LEU A 251 9.89 -2.35 15.71
CA LEU A 251 10.13 -3.60 15.00
C LEU A 251 11.54 -3.68 14.37
N GLY A 252 12.35 -2.61 14.43
CA GLY A 252 13.76 -2.65 14.05
C GLY A 252 14.56 -3.70 14.84
N THR A 253 14.17 -3.98 16.08
CA THR A 253 14.73 -5.07 16.89
C THR A 253 14.50 -6.45 16.26
N ALA A 254 13.31 -6.71 15.72
CA ALA A 254 12.99 -7.96 15.03
C ALA A 254 13.79 -8.10 13.74
N ALA A 255 14.00 -7.00 13.01
CA ALA A 255 14.84 -6.96 11.81
C ALA A 255 16.29 -7.35 12.10
N GLY A 256 16.87 -6.71 13.12
CA GLY A 256 18.23 -6.98 13.58
C GLY A 256 18.41 -8.41 14.09
N TYR A 257 17.45 -8.90 14.89
CA TYR A 257 17.48 -10.25 15.45
C TYR A 257 17.45 -11.34 14.37
N THR A 258 16.51 -11.24 13.44
CA THR A 258 16.31 -12.25 12.37
C THR A 258 17.45 -12.23 11.35
N SER A 259 17.93 -11.04 10.97
CA SER A 259 19.13 -10.90 10.13
C SER A 259 20.36 -11.51 10.79
N ALA A 260 20.63 -11.20 12.06
CA ALA A 260 21.78 -11.73 12.79
C ALA A 260 21.73 -13.26 12.94
N ARG A 261 20.54 -13.80 13.26
CA ARG A 261 20.29 -15.25 13.35
C ARG A 261 20.58 -15.97 12.04
N LEU A 262 20.11 -15.42 10.92
CA LEU A 262 20.28 -16.04 9.60
C LEU A 262 21.72 -15.87 9.08
N TYR A 263 22.35 -14.72 9.31
CA TYR A 263 23.75 -14.51 8.97
C TYR A 263 24.69 -15.46 9.73
N LYS A 264 24.37 -15.71 11.01
CA LYS A 264 25.06 -16.72 11.83
C LYS A 264 24.83 -18.14 11.33
N LEU A 265 23.63 -18.46 10.83
CA LEU A 265 23.34 -19.76 10.19
C LEU A 265 24.23 -20.00 8.97
N PHE A 266 24.49 -18.96 8.18
CA PHE A 266 25.34 -19.05 6.99
C PHE A 266 26.85 -19.04 7.30
N GLY A 267 27.25 -19.03 8.57
CA GLY A 267 28.67 -19.00 8.96
C GLY A 267 29.36 -17.65 8.71
N GLY A 268 28.61 -16.55 8.64
CA GLY A 268 29.17 -15.22 8.41
C GLY A 268 30.00 -14.70 9.59
N GLU A 269 31.23 -14.26 9.32
CA GLU A 269 32.16 -13.73 10.34
C GLU A 269 31.99 -12.23 10.58
N ASP A 270 31.61 -11.46 9.55
CA ASP A 270 31.52 -10.00 9.58
C ASP A 270 30.23 -9.48 10.21
N ARG A 271 30.08 -9.68 11.53
CA ARG A 271 28.88 -9.28 12.28
C ARG A 271 28.58 -7.78 12.15
N LYS A 272 29.60 -6.93 12.23
CA LYS A 272 29.45 -5.46 12.13
C LYS A 272 28.86 -5.05 10.78
N LYS A 273 29.35 -5.65 9.70
CA LYS A 273 28.89 -5.37 8.33
C LYS A 273 27.43 -5.78 8.15
N ASN A 274 27.04 -6.95 8.68
CA ASN A 274 25.65 -7.41 8.64
C ASN A 274 24.70 -6.43 9.36
N VAL A 275 25.04 -6.02 10.59
CA VAL A 275 24.17 -5.08 11.34
C VAL A 275 24.06 -3.73 10.64
N MET A 276 25.19 -3.20 10.16
CA MET A 276 25.21 -1.90 9.47
C MET A 276 24.44 -1.94 8.16
N MET A 277 24.58 -2.99 7.36
CA MET A 277 23.78 -3.16 6.13
C MET A 277 22.29 -3.35 6.44
N THR A 278 21.93 -4.07 7.50
CA THR A 278 20.52 -4.24 7.91
C THR A 278 19.87 -2.93 8.29
N ALA A 279 20.59 -2.05 8.99
CA ALA A 279 20.07 -0.74 9.40
C ALA A 279 20.04 0.30 8.27
N LEU A 280 20.96 0.21 7.30
CA LEU A 280 21.17 1.29 6.32
C LEU A 280 20.72 0.99 4.90
N ALA A 281 20.79 -0.26 4.43
CA ALA A 281 20.62 -0.55 3.01
C ALA A 281 19.21 -0.27 2.51
N CYS A 282 18.19 -0.92 3.07
CA CYS A 282 16.80 -0.74 2.62
C CYS A 282 16.27 0.68 2.94
N PRO A 283 16.42 1.20 4.18
CA PRO A 283 15.96 2.56 4.48
C PRO A 283 16.70 3.63 3.67
N GLY A 284 18.00 3.44 3.40
CA GLY A 284 18.80 4.38 2.62
C GLY A 284 18.40 4.45 1.15
N VAL A 285 18.08 3.31 0.52
CA VAL A 285 17.55 3.29 -0.85
C VAL A 285 16.19 4.01 -0.92
N ILE A 286 15.28 3.73 0.02
CA ILE A 286 13.97 4.39 0.08
C ILE A 286 14.12 5.89 0.31
N PHE A 287 15.00 6.29 1.24
CA PHE A 287 15.29 7.69 1.52
C PHE A 287 15.87 8.40 0.29
N GLY A 288 16.78 7.75 -0.45
CA GLY A 288 17.36 8.31 -1.67
C GLY A 288 16.31 8.58 -2.76
N ILE A 289 15.42 7.61 -3.01
CA ILE A 289 14.31 7.78 -3.96
C ILE A 289 13.39 8.93 -3.52
N PHE A 290 13.00 8.91 -2.24
CA PHE A 290 12.13 9.93 -1.67
C PHE A 290 12.76 11.33 -1.71
N PHE A 291 14.06 11.44 -1.46
CA PHE A 291 14.82 12.69 -1.53
C PHE A 291 14.85 13.26 -2.96
N ILE A 292 15.13 12.41 -3.96
CA ILE A 292 15.12 12.82 -5.38
C ILE A 292 13.71 13.30 -5.79
N LEU A 293 12.67 12.55 -5.42
CA LEU A 293 11.29 12.94 -5.70
C LEU A 293 10.93 14.28 -5.05
N ASN A 294 11.38 14.52 -3.82
CA ASN A 294 11.10 15.78 -3.15
C ASN A 294 11.87 16.98 -3.75
N ILE A 295 13.09 16.77 -4.26
CA ILE A 295 13.80 17.80 -5.03
C ILE A 295 12.95 18.24 -6.24
N ILE A 296 12.36 17.28 -6.96
CA ILE A 296 11.48 17.57 -8.11
C ILE A 296 10.23 18.35 -7.66
N LEU A 297 9.64 18.00 -6.51
CA LEU A 297 8.47 18.69 -5.97
C LEU A 297 8.79 20.13 -5.54
N TRP A 298 9.97 20.38 -4.95
CA TRP A 298 10.44 21.73 -4.63
C TRP A 298 10.68 22.56 -5.89
N ALA A 299 11.30 21.98 -6.93
CA ALA A 299 11.52 22.66 -8.20
C ALA A 299 10.20 23.12 -8.84
N ASN A 300 9.13 22.33 -8.69
CA ASN A 300 7.79 22.63 -9.21
C ASN A 300 6.92 23.50 -8.27
N GLY A 301 7.43 23.95 -7.12
CA GLY A 301 6.65 24.75 -6.16
C GLY A 301 5.42 24.03 -5.61
N SER A 302 5.43 22.69 -5.56
CA SER A 302 4.27 21.91 -5.14
C SER A 302 4.00 22.08 -3.65
N SER A 303 2.73 22.29 -3.28
CA SER A 303 2.28 22.31 -1.88
C SER A 303 2.39 20.93 -1.19
N ALA A 304 2.63 19.87 -1.96
CA ALA A 304 2.91 18.53 -1.44
C ALA A 304 4.39 18.31 -1.10
N ALA A 305 5.28 19.27 -1.40
CA ALA A 305 6.69 19.14 -1.10
C ALA A 305 6.93 19.17 0.41
N ILE A 306 7.77 18.26 0.89
CA ILE A 306 7.98 18.07 2.33
C ILE A 306 9.09 19.02 2.80
N PRO A 307 8.88 19.81 3.87
CA PRO A 307 9.82 20.85 4.28
C PRO A 307 11.16 20.28 4.76
N PHE A 308 12.22 21.09 4.70
CA PHE A 308 13.56 20.67 5.11
C PHE A 308 13.63 20.19 6.57
N THR A 309 12.89 20.83 7.48
CA THR A 309 12.83 20.45 8.89
C THR A 309 12.34 19.02 9.09
N THR A 310 11.37 18.57 8.29
CA THR A 310 10.87 17.19 8.37
C THR A 310 11.89 16.17 7.86
N PHE A 311 12.77 16.53 6.92
CA PHE A 311 13.88 15.67 6.55
C PHE A 311 14.87 15.46 7.69
N ILE A 312 15.23 16.53 8.39
CA ILE A 312 16.11 16.45 9.57
C ILE A 312 15.47 15.56 10.63
N ALA A 313 14.16 15.71 10.88
CA ALA A 313 13.44 14.87 11.84
C ALA A 313 13.44 13.38 11.44
N LEU A 314 13.24 13.07 10.15
CA LEU A 314 13.29 11.69 9.64
C LEU A 314 14.70 11.09 9.77
N LEU A 315 15.74 11.85 9.46
CA LEU A 315 17.14 11.44 9.62
C LEU A 315 17.47 11.20 11.10
N ALA A 316 17.07 12.10 11.99
CA ALA A 316 17.26 11.94 13.43
C ALA A 316 16.55 10.68 13.95
N LEU A 317 15.32 10.42 13.51
CA LEU A 317 14.60 9.20 13.89
C LEU A 317 15.27 7.93 13.36
N TRP A 318 15.78 7.97 12.12
CA TRP A 318 16.50 6.82 11.53
C TRP A 318 17.82 6.53 12.24
N PHE A 319 18.67 7.53 12.46
CA PHE A 319 20.00 7.34 13.04
C PHE A 319 19.99 7.25 14.57
N CYS A 320 19.16 8.04 15.27
CA CYS A 320 19.15 8.07 16.74
C CYS A 320 18.24 7.02 17.38
N VAL A 321 17.25 6.49 16.65
CA VAL A 321 16.30 5.53 17.21
C VAL A 321 16.32 4.20 16.45
N SER A 322 15.98 4.21 15.16
CA SER A 322 15.86 2.96 14.39
C SER A 322 17.18 2.18 14.33
N THR A 323 18.28 2.87 14.04
CA THR A 323 19.60 2.24 13.94
C THR A 323 20.02 1.57 15.25
N PRO A 324 20.03 2.25 16.42
CA PRO A 324 20.30 1.60 17.71
C PRO A 324 19.40 0.40 18.02
N LEU A 325 18.11 0.46 17.68
CA LEU A 325 17.19 -0.66 17.88
C LEU A 325 17.55 -1.89 17.05
N VAL A 326 17.98 -1.71 15.79
CA VAL A 326 18.49 -2.80 14.95
C VAL A 326 19.76 -3.40 15.57
N PHE A 327 20.66 -2.57 16.09
CA PHE A 327 21.85 -3.04 16.81
C PHE A 327 21.49 -3.85 18.06
N LEU A 328 20.52 -3.40 18.86
CA LEU A 328 20.03 -4.14 20.03
C LEU A 328 19.45 -5.50 19.65
N GLY A 329 18.62 -5.54 18.59
CA GLY A 329 18.07 -6.80 18.08
C GLY A 329 19.16 -7.77 17.60
N ALA A 330 20.13 -7.25 16.84
CA ALA A 330 21.23 -8.04 16.33
C ALA A 330 22.17 -8.54 17.43
N PHE A 331 22.42 -7.73 18.47
CA PHE A 331 23.19 -8.14 19.64
C PHE A 331 22.58 -9.38 20.31
N HIS A 332 21.26 -9.38 20.53
CA HIS A 332 20.56 -10.56 21.05
C HIS A 332 20.60 -11.73 20.06
N GLY A 333 20.41 -11.47 18.76
CA GLY A 333 20.42 -12.50 17.72
C GLY A 333 21.75 -13.24 17.58
N PHE A 334 22.88 -12.52 17.69
CA PHE A 334 24.21 -13.14 17.66
C PHE A 334 24.56 -13.89 18.94
N ARG A 335 24.00 -13.47 20.09
CA ARG A 335 24.18 -14.15 21.37
C ARG A 335 23.39 -15.46 21.44
N SER A 336 22.23 -15.51 20.80
CA SER A 336 21.45 -16.75 20.68
C SER A 336 22.22 -17.86 19.92
N PRO A 337 21.98 -19.14 20.24
CA PRO A 337 22.57 -20.24 19.49
C PRO A 337 22.15 -20.19 18.02
N ALA A 338 23.06 -20.60 17.13
CA ALA A 338 22.75 -20.68 15.71
C ALA A 338 21.58 -21.68 15.49
N PRO A 339 20.62 -21.38 14.59
CA PRO A 339 19.63 -22.37 14.20
C PRO A 339 20.34 -23.65 13.73
N ARG A 340 19.84 -24.82 14.11
CA ARG A 340 20.40 -26.10 13.65
C ARG A 340 19.80 -26.46 12.30
N HIS A 341 20.63 -26.97 11.39
CA HIS A 341 20.12 -27.55 10.16
C HIS A 341 19.39 -28.86 10.47
N PRO A 342 18.25 -29.13 9.80
CA PRO A 342 17.50 -30.36 10.02
C PRO A 342 18.23 -31.60 9.50
N VAL A 343 19.21 -31.41 8.61
CA VAL A 343 20.00 -32.46 7.96
C VAL A 343 21.47 -32.05 7.88
N ARG A 344 22.36 -33.05 7.70
CA ARG A 344 23.79 -32.80 7.47
C ARG A 344 23.98 -32.14 6.10
N VAL A 345 24.73 -31.04 6.08
CA VAL A 345 25.00 -30.27 4.86
C VAL A 345 26.22 -30.86 4.15
N ASN A 346 26.14 -31.00 2.83
CA ASN A 346 27.26 -31.43 2.00
C ASN A 346 28.26 -30.26 1.82
N HIS A 347 29.55 -30.56 1.91
CA HIS A 347 30.60 -29.53 1.78
C HIS A 347 30.94 -29.20 0.31
N ILE A 348 30.87 -30.18 -0.59
CA ILE A 348 31.24 -30.03 -2.01
C ILE A 348 29.98 -29.78 -2.82
N PRO A 349 29.90 -28.68 -3.61
CA PRO A 349 28.72 -28.42 -4.43
C PRO A 349 28.65 -29.43 -5.57
N ARG A 350 27.45 -29.98 -5.80
CA ARG A 350 27.21 -30.85 -6.95
C ARG A 350 27.29 -30.04 -8.24
N GLN A 351 27.67 -30.69 -9.34
CA GLN A 351 27.61 -30.09 -10.66
C GLN A 351 26.14 -29.84 -11.04
N ILE A 352 25.83 -28.59 -11.41
CA ILE A 352 24.49 -28.20 -11.84
C ILE A 352 24.42 -28.47 -13.36
N PRO A 353 23.44 -29.26 -13.86
CA PRO A 353 23.28 -29.48 -15.28
C PRO A 353 22.92 -28.18 -16.01
N GLU A 354 23.17 -28.11 -17.31
CA GLU A 354 22.84 -26.92 -18.10
C GLU A 354 21.34 -26.61 -18.03
N GLN A 355 21.02 -25.37 -17.64
CA GLN A 355 19.65 -24.90 -17.51
C GLN A 355 19.10 -24.43 -18.85
N THR A 356 17.90 -24.88 -19.20
CA THR A 356 17.14 -24.35 -20.33
C THR A 356 16.81 -22.87 -20.14
N MET A 357 16.55 -22.14 -21.23
CA MET A 357 16.35 -20.68 -21.18
C MET A 357 15.28 -20.22 -20.17
N TYR A 358 14.18 -20.95 -20.03
CA TYR A 358 13.07 -20.63 -19.12
C TYR A 358 13.31 -21.03 -17.66
N THR A 359 14.28 -21.90 -17.36
CA THR A 359 14.65 -22.28 -15.98
C THR A 359 15.74 -21.39 -15.39
N LYS A 360 16.31 -20.48 -16.20
CA LYS A 360 17.25 -19.45 -15.74
C LYS A 360 16.55 -18.45 -14.79
N PRO A 361 17.28 -17.83 -13.85
CA PRO A 361 16.70 -17.01 -12.79
C PRO A 361 15.92 -15.79 -13.31
N ILE A 362 16.43 -15.08 -14.33
CA ILE A 362 15.78 -13.84 -14.82
C ILE A 362 14.45 -14.15 -15.54
N PRO A 363 14.40 -15.05 -16.55
CA PRO A 363 13.13 -15.44 -17.18
C PRO A 363 12.15 -16.07 -16.19
N GLY A 364 12.64 -16.89 -15.25
CA GLY A 364 11.82 -17.50 -14.20
C GLY A 364 11.14 -16.47 -13.29
N VAL A 365 11.86 -15.42 -12.87
CA VAL A 365 11.29 -14.33 -12.07
C VAL A 365 10.22 -13.55 -12.84
N LEU A 366 10.46 -13.27 -14.12
CA LEU A 366 9.48 -12.57 -14.96
C LEU A 366 8.22 -13.42 -15.19
N MET A 367 8.38 -14.67 -15.63
CA MET A 367 7.26 -15.58 -15.88
C MET A 367 6.45 -15.86 -14.61
N GLY A 368 7.14 -16.07 -13.47
CA GLY A 368 6.50 -16.26 -12.17
C GLY A 368 5.76 -15.01 -11.67
N GLY A 369 6.24 -13.81 -12.03
CA GLY A 369 5.63 -12.53 -11.66
C GLY A 369 4.40 -12.12 -12.47
N VAL A 370 4.23 -12.63 -13.69
CA VAL A 370 3.08 -12.29 -14.57
C VAL A 370 1.75 -12.72 -13.95
N LEU A 371 1.71 -13.89 -13.31
CA LEU A 371 0.49 -14.43 -12.69
C LEU A 371 0.00 -13.59 -11.49
N PRO A 372 0.82 -13.29 -10.46
CA PRO A 372 0.40 -12.41 -9.38
C PRO A 372 0.15 -10.98 -9.85
N PHE A 373 0.88 -10.49 -10.87
CA PHE A 373 0.59 -9.19 -11.49
C PHE A 373 -0.82 -9.14 -12.11
N GLY A 374 -1.21 -10.17 -12.86
CA GLY A 374 -2.56 -10.29 -13.42
C GLY A 374 -3.67 -10.29 -12.36
N CYS A 375 -3.40 -10.89 -11.19
CA CYS A 375 -4.34 -10.90 -10.06
C CYS A 375 -4.58 -9.49 -9.49
N ILE A 376 -3.53 -8.68 -9.36
CA ILE A 376 -3.62 -7.33 -8.76
C ILE A 376 -3.92 -6.22 -9.79
N PHE A 377 -3.76 -6.48 -11.09
CA PHE A 377 -3.80 -5.48 -12.15
C PHE A 377 -5.09 -4.64 -12.15
N ILE A 378 -6.24 -5.30 -12.04
CA ILE A 378 -7.56 -4.63 -12.01
C ILE A 378 -7.64 -3.69 -10.81
N GLN A 379 -7.17 -4.13 -9.63
CA GLN A 379 -7.18 -3.31 -8.42
C GLN A 379 -6.23 -2.12 -8.54
N LEU A 380 -5.04 -2.33 -9.12
CA LEU A 380 -4.04 -1.29 -9.36
C LEU A 380 -4.59 -0.20 -10.31
N PHE A 381 -5.29 -0.61 -11.37
CA PHE A 381 -5.95 0.31 -12.31
C PHE A 381 -6.95 1.23 -11.60
N PHE A 382 -7.81 0.68 -10.73
CA PHE A 382 -8.77 1.50 -9.97
C PHE A 382 -8.09 2.43 -8.97
N ILE A 383 -7.02 1.99 -8.31
CA ILE A 383 -6.25 2.85 -7.41
C ILE A 383 -5.68 4.03 -8.20
N LEU A 384 -5.07 3.78 -9.36
CA LEU A 384 -4.49 4.83 -10.20
C LEU A 384 -5.55 5.82 -10.71
N ASN A 385 -6.70 5.34 -11.18
CA ASN A 385 -7.82 6.21 -11.59
C ASN A 385 -8.48 6.95 -10.42
N SER A 386 -8.31 6.51 -9.18
CA SER A 386 -8.82 7.23 -8.01
C SER A 386 -7.86 8.31 -7.52
N ILE A 387 -6.58 8.22 -7.89
CA ILE A 387 -5.55 9.21 -7.54
C ILE A 387 -5.57 10.41 -8.49
N TRP A 388 -6.13 10.26 -9.70
CA TRP A 388 -6.17 11.29 -10.74
C TRP A 388 -7.60 11.69 -11.14
#